data_AF-A0A8T0ESH0-F1
#
_entry.id   AF-A0A8T0ESH0-F1
#
_cell.length_a   1.000
_cell.length_b   1.000
_cell.length_c   1.000
_cell.angle_alpha   90.00
_cell.angle_beta   90.00
_cell.angle_gamma   90.00
#
_symmetry.space_group_name_H-M   'P 1'
#
loop_
_entity.id
_entity.type
_entity.pdbx_description
1 polymer ?
#
loop_
_entity_poly.entity_id
_entity_poly.type
_entity_poly.pdbx_seq_one_letter_code
_entity_poly.pdbx_strand_id
1 'polypeptide(L)'
;MHTQDANYVNYKLSTELKKIEKLKGAVALLDVEDRPKNTHTFYVDSKAKAKKFDVSKELNTHPALLDRAYNRPTLDALKNMKLHEALDEEFITKASKHSIQQYNELSKRIERVQELSVLSRKLEVKKKLTNKNDPPARLLKPATKTNAPIYVWKKERKR
;
A
#
# COMPACT_ATOMS: atom_id res chain seq x y z
N MET A 1 30.88 9.61 13.82
CA MET A 1 30.09 8.42 13.44
C MET A 1 28.59 8.63 13.58
N HIS A 2 28.00 8.82 14.77
CA HIS A 2 26.53 8.79 14.94
C HIS A 2 25.70 9.71 14.01
N THR A 3 26.19 10.91 13.70
CA THR A 3 25.51 11.83 12.77
C THR A 3 25.62 11.37 11.30
N GLN A 4 26.76 10.80 10.90
CA GLN A 4 26.95 10.27 9.54
C GLN A 4 26.06 9.04 9.32
N ASP A 5 26.03 8.13 10.30
CA ASP A 5 25.17 6.93 10.26
C ASP A 5 23.70 7.32 10.17
N ALA A 6 23.25 8.29 10.98
CA ALA A 6 21.87 8.79 10.93
C ALA A 6 21.53 9.42 9.58
N ASN A 7 22.44 10.22 9.01
CA ASN A 7 22.25 10.83 7.69
C ASN A 7 22.17 9.77 6.59
N TYR A 8 23.02 8.75 6.64
CA TYR A 8 22.99 7.65 5.68
C TYR A 8 21.68 6.86 5.75
N VAL A 9 21.23 6.50 6.95
CA VAL A 9 19.95 5.80 7.16
C VAL A 9 18.77 6.65 6.66
N ASN A 10 18.75 7.95 6.98
CA ASN A 10 17.71 8.86 6.52
C ASN A 10 17.70 9.03 5.00
N TYR A 11 18.88 9.12 4.38
CA TYR A 11 19.00 9.14 2.92
C TYR A 11 18.41 7.86 2.31
N LYS A 12 18.80 6.67 2.82
CA LYS A 12 18.25 5.40 2.36
C LYS A 12 16.74 5.30 2.54
N LEU A 13 16.21 5.75 3.69
CA LEU A 13 14.79 5.81 3.94
C LEU A 13 14.05 6.68 2.91
N SER A 14 14.57 7.87 2.57
CA SER A 14 13.99 8.73 1.54
C SER A 14 14.04 8.10 0.16
N THR A 15 15.14 7.43 -0.21
CA THR A 15 15.23 6.71 -1.49
C THR A 15 14.21 5.58 -1.60
N GLU A 16 13.98 4.83 -0.52
CA GLU A 16 12.97 3.76 -0.50
C GLU A 16 11.55 4.33 -0.57
N LEU A 17 11.25 5.42 0.16
CA LEU A 17 9.94 6.09 0.08
C LEU A 17 9.62 6.56 -1.35
N LYS A 18 10.56 7.24 -2.01
CA LYS A 18 10.38 7.69 -3.40
C LYS A 18 10.15 6.53 -4.36
N LYS A 19 10.84 5.41 -4.13
CA LYS A 19 10.67 4.21 -4.96
C LYS A 19 9.33 3.53 -4.72
N ILE A 20 8.83 3.51 -3.47
CA ILE A 20 7.47 3.06 -3.15
C ILE A 20 6.44 3.94 -3.86
N GLU A 21 6.57 5.26 -3.83
CA GLU A 21 5.65 6.18 -4.53
C GLU A 21 5.61 5.88 -6.03
N LYS A 22 6.78 5.71 -6.66
CA LYS A 22 6.87 5.34 -8.07
C LYS A 22 6.22 3.98 -8.36
N LEU A 23 6.45 2.98 -7.51
CA LEU A 23 5.86 1.64 -7.68
C LEU A 23 4.34 1.67 -7.47
N LYS A 24 3.85 2.40 -6.46
CA LYS A 24 2.41 2.58 -6.22
C LYS A 24 1.70 3.25 -7.40
N GLY A 25 2.36 4.21 -8.05
CA GLY A 25 1.81 4.84 -9.27
C GLY A 25 1.80 3.93 -10.50
N ALA A 26 2.74 2.97 -10.58
CA ALA A 26 2.84 2.04 -11.70
C ALA A 26 1.95 0.79 -11.54
N VAL A 27 1.71 0.37 -10.29
CA VAL A 27 0.94 -0.85 -9.97
C VAL A 27 -0.51 -0.48 -9.67
N ALA A 28 -1.43 -0.88 -10.56
CA ALA A 28 -2.86 -0.73 -10.29
C ALA A 28 -3.34 -1.83 -9.32
N LEU A 29 -3.64 -1.45 -8.07
CA LEU A 29 -4.14 -2.33 -6.98
C LEU A 29 -5.61 -2.75 -7.20
N LEU A 30 -5.91 -3.33 -8.37
CA LEU A 30 -7.27 -3.65 -8.78
C LEU A 30 -7.63 -5.11 -8.49
N ASP A 31 -6.68 -6.03 -8.68
CA ASP A 31 -6.89 -7.49 -8.64
C ASP A 31 -6.29 -8.12 -7.37
N VAL A 32 -6.59 -7.53 -6.22
CA VAL A 32 -6.09 -8.00 -4.92
C VAL A 32 -7.22 -8.67 -4.16
N GLU A 33 -6.98 -9.87 -3.64
CA GLU A 33 -7.95 -10.66 -2.86
C GLU A 33 -8.42 -9.92 -1.59
N ASP A 34 -7.48 -9.25 -0.90
CA ASP A 34 -7.75 -8.45 0.30
C ASP A 34 -8.24 -7.02 -0.04
N ARG A 35 -9.25 -6.95 -0.92
CA ARG A 35 -9.92 -5.70 -1.28
C ARG A 35 -10.93 -5.29 -0.21
N PRO A 36 -11.11 -3.98 0.05
CA PRO A 36 -12.16 -3.53 0.96
C PRO A 36 -13.52 -3.98 0.42
N LYS A 37 -14.34 -4.61 1.27
CA LYS A 37 -15.71 -5.03 0.94
C LYS A 37 -16.58 -3.78 0.79
N ASN A 38 -16.68 -3.27 -0.43
CA ASN A 38 -17.55 -2.14 -0.74
C ASN A 38 -18.98 -2.61 -1.05
N THR A 39 -19.97 -1.89 -0.54
CA THR A 39 -21.39 -2.15 -0.77
C THR A 39 -21.90 -1.26 -1.91
N HIS A 40 -22.38 -1.86 -3.00
CA HIS A 40 -23.04 -1.13 -4.08
C HIS A 40 -24.55 -1.35 -4.00
N THR A 41 -25.32 -0.26 -3.81
CA THR A 41 -26.77 -0.29 -3.65
C THR A 41 -27.47 0.15 -4.92
N PHE A 42 -28.33 -0.72 -5.47
CA PHE A 42 -29.20 -0.39 -6.60
C PHE A 42 -30.54 0.15 -6.10
N TYR A 43 -31.00 1.24 -6.69
CA TYR A 43 -32.32 1.82 -6.43
C TYR A 43 -33.26 1.46 -7.58
N VAL A 44 -34.47 1.01 -7.25
CA VAL A 44 -35.49 0.61 -8.22
C VAL A 44 -36.84 1.16 -7.84
N ASP A 45 -37.64 1.54 -8.83
CA ASP A 45 -38.88 2.29 -8.62
C ASP A 45 -40.02 1.46 -7.99
N SER A 46 -39.98 0.13 -8.12
CA SER A 46 -41.08 -0.73 -7.65
C SER A 46 -40.59 -1.92 -6.84
N LYS A 47 -41.40 -2.29 -5.84
CA LYS A 47 -41.16 -3.49 -5.01
C LYS A 47 -41.17 -4.78 -5.83
N ALA A 48 -41.94 -4.82 -6.93
CA ALA A 48 -41.97 -5.97 -7.83
C ALA A 48 -40.65 -6.14 -8.60
N LYS A 49 -40.06 -5.03 -9.09
CA LYS A 49 -38.74 -5.03 -9.73
C LYS A 49 -37.64 -5.41 -8.73
N ALA A 50 -37.71 -4.89 -7.49
CA ALA A 50 -36.75 -5.23 -6.43
C ALA A 50 -36.67 -6.75 -6.17
N LYS A 51 -37.81 -7.45 -6.16
CA LYS A 51 -37.85 -8.91 -5.94
C LYS A 51 -37.28 -9.75 -7.09
N LYS A 52 -37.30 -9.23 -8.32
CA LYS A 52 -36.82 -9.93 -9.53
C LYS A 52 -35.50 -9.35 -10.05
N PHE A 53 -34.81 -8.57 -9.22
CA PHE A 53 -33.62 -7.84 -9.64
C PHE A 53 -32.45 -8.79 -9.90
N ASP A 54 -31.90 -8.73 -11.11
CA ASP A 54 -30.76 -9.52 -11.56
C ASP A 54 -29.67 -8.56 -12.03
N VAL A 55 -28.55 -8.54 -11.31
CA VAL A 55 -27.43 -7.63 -11.55
C VAL A 55 -26.83 -7.86 -12.94
N SER A 56 -26.77 -9.11 -13.40
CA SER A 56 -26.19 -9.45 -14.70
C SER A 56 -26.97 -8.82 -15.85
N LYS A 57 -28.30 -8.87 -15.74
CA LYS A 57 -29.22 -8.35 -16.76
C LYS A 57 -29.29 -6.84 -16.72
N GLU A 58 -29.35 -6.25 -15.53
CA GLU A 58 -29.42 -4.79 -15.38
C GLU A 58 -28.16 -4.11 -15.93
N LEU A 59 -26.98 -4.68 -15.67
CA LEU A 59 -25.72 -4.16 -16.19
C LEU A 59 -25.45 -4.57 -17.64
N ASN A 60 -26.26 -5.46 -18.23
CA ASN A 60 -26.00 -6.08 -19.53
C ASN A 60 -24.57 -6.66 -19.63
N THR A 61 -24.11 -7.34 -18.58
CA THR A 61 -22.76 -7.92 -18.48
C THR A 61 -22.82 -9.43 -18.31
N HIS A 62 -21.75 -10.14 -18.69
CA HIS A 62 -21.66 -11.58 -18.45
C HIS A 62 -21.50 -11.89 -16.95
N PRO A 63 -22.17 -12.93 -16.39
CA PRO A 63 -22.13 -13.26 -14.97
C PRO A 63 -20.71 -13.42 -14.38
N ALA A 64 -19.78 -13.98 -15.17
CA ALA A 64 -18.38 -14.15 -14.76
C ALA A 64 -17.63 -12.83 -14.47
N LEU A 65 -18.17 -11.68 -14.88
CA LEU A 65 -17.56 -10.37 -14.67
C LEU A 65 -18.12 -9.65 -13.44
N LEU A 66 -19.10 -10.23 -12.74
CA LEU A 66 -19.73 -9.61 -11.58
C LEU A 66 -18.84 -9.58 -10.34
N ASP A 67 -17.85 -10.48 -10.26
CA ASP A 67 -16.94 -10.56 -9.12
C ASP A 67 -15.88 -9.46 -9.11
N ARG A 68 -15.52 -8.87 -10.26
CA ARG A 68 -14.49 -7.82 -10.36
C ARG A 68 -15.09 -6.43 -10.27
N ALA A 69 -14.55 -5.48 -9.51
CA ALA A 69 -15.18 -4.15 -9.35
C ALA A 69 -14.97 -3.21 -10.55
N TYR A 70 -13.99 -3.49 -11.40
CA TYR A 70 -13.54 -2.64 -12.50
C TYR A 70 -13.67 -3.37 -13.84
N ASN A 71 -13.61 -2.60 -14.94
CA ASN A 71 -13.64 -3.12 -16.31
C ASN A 71 -14.74 -4.17 -16.54
N ARG A 72 -16.00 -3.79 -16.32
CA ARG A 72 -17.18 -4.62 -16.59
C ARG A 72 -17.84 -4.19 -17.92
N PRO A 73 -17.30 -4.59 -19.08
CA PRO A 73 -17.88 -4.23 -20.37
C PRO A 73 -19.26 -4.89 -20.55
N THR A 74 -20.15 -4.19 -21.23
CA THR A 74 -21.45 -4.73 -21.65
C THR A 74 -21.26 -5.80 -22.72
N LEU A 75 -22.27 -6.66 -22.93
CA LEU A 75 -22.24 -7.68 -23.97
C LEU A 75 -22.06 -7.07 -25.37
N ASP A 76 -22.65 -5.90 -25.64
CA ASP A 76 -22.48 -5.21 -26.92
C ASP A 76 -21.08 -4.61 -27.05
N ALA A 77 -20.51 -4.09 -25.96
CA ALA A 77 -19.12 -3.65 -25.96
C ALA A 77 -18.17 -4.81 -26.24
N LEU A 78 -18.39 -5.99 -25.64
CA LEU A 78 -17.59 -7.19 -25.90
C LEU A 78 -17.65 -7.63 -27.37
N LYS A 79 -18.82 -7.59 -28.02
CA LYS A 79 -18.97 -7.93 -29.44
C LYS A 79 -18.20 -6.97 -30.35
N ASN A 80 -18.17 -5.69 -30.00
CA ASN A 80 -17.52 -4.65 -30.80
C ASN A 80 -16.04 -4.45 -30.45
N MET A 81 -15.56 -5.09 -29.37
CA MET A 81 -14.19 -4.93 -28.91
C MET A 81 -13.23 -5.67 -29.84
N LYS A 82 -12.34 -4.92 -30.49
CA LYS A 82 -11.26 -5.49 -31.28
C LYS A 82 -10.15 -5.92 -30.34
N LEU A 83 -10.08 -7.21 -30.04
CA LEU A 83 -8.90 -7.79 -29.41
C LEU A 83 -7.73 -7.67 -30.40
N HIS A 84 -6.58 -7.17 -29.94
CA HIS A 84 -5.37 -7.22 -30.75
C HIS A 84 -4.97 -8.69 -30.93
N GLU A 85 -4.66 -9.09 -32.16
CA GLU A 85 -4.32 -10.47 -32.55
C GLU A 85 -3.08 -11.02 -31.82
N ALA A 86 -2.31 -10.17 -31.13
CA ALA A 86 -1.06 -10.50 -30.46
C ALA A 86 -1.20 -10.93 -28.99
N LEU A 87 -2.40 -11.28 -28.51
CA LEU A 87 -2.59 -11.81 -27.15
C LEU A 87 -2.32 -13.33 -27.13
N ASP A 88 -1.04 -13.68 -27.19
CA ASP A 88 -0.57 -15.05 -26.97
C ASP A 88 -0.69 -15.44 -25.49
N GLU A 89 -0.97 -16.71 -25.20
CA GLU A 89 -1.05 -17.23 -23.82
C GLU A 89 0.28 -17.04 -23.08
N GLU A 90 1.41 -17.18 -23.78
CA GLU A 90 2.73 -16.90 -23.23
C GLU A 90 2.89 -15.43 -22.81
N PHE A 91 2.33 -14.49 -23.59
CA PHE A 91 2.38 -13.08 -23.25
C PHE A 91 1.54 -12.79 -22.00
N ILE A 92 0.36 -13.38 -21.88
CA ILE A 92 -0.54 -13.21 -20.73
C ILE A 92 0.11 -13.75 -19.46
N THR A 93 0.69 -14.96 -19.51
CA THR A 93 1.38 -15.55 -18.35
C THR A 93 2.59 -14.73 -17.93
N LYS A 94 3.37 -14.22 -18.89
CA LYS A 94 4.50 -13.31 -18.62
C LYS A 94 4.04 -11.99 -17.99
N ALA A 95 2.96 -11.39 -18.49
CA ALA A 95 2.39 -10.16 -17.94
C ALA A 95 1.87 -10.36 -16.50
N SER A 96 1.21 -11.48 -16.22
CA SER A 96 0.76 -11.86 -14.88
C SER A 96 1.96 -12.04 -13.93
N LYS A 97 2.97 -12.80 -14.34
CA LYS A 97 4.22 -12.99 -13.58
C LYS A 97 4.91 -11.66 -13.27
N HIS A 98 5.01 -10.77 -14.25
CA HIS A 98 5.58 -9.44 -14.07
C HIS A 98 4.77 -8.61 -13.07
N SER A 99 3.45 -8.67 -13.11
CA SER A 99 2.57 -7.98 -12.16
C SER A 99 2.80 -8.49 -10.72
N ILE A 100 2.86 -9.82 -10.53
CA ILE A 100 3.16 -10.45 -9.23
C ILE A 100 4.54 -10.03 -8.72
N GLN A 101 5.55 -9.94 -9.58
CA GLN A 101 6.89 -9.47 -9.21
C GLN A 101 6.86 -8.03 -8.70
N GLN A 102 6.09 -7.14 -9.33
CA GLN A 102 5.96 -5.76 -8.88
C GLN A 102 5.28 -5.66 -7.51
N TYR A 103 4.22 -6.45 -7.27
CA TYR A 103 3.58 -6.53 -5.96
C TYR A 103 4.56 -7.02 -4.88
N ASN A 104 5.33 -8.06 -5.18
CA ASN A 104 6.34 -8.59 -4.27
C ASN A 104 7.45 -7.58 -3.99
N GLU A 105 7.92 -6.84 -5.00
CA GLU A 105 8.90 -5.76 -4.79
C GLU A 105 8.31 -4.65 -3.90
N LEU A 106 7.09 -4.21 -4.18
CA LEU A 106 6.42 -3.18 -3.40
C LEU A 106 6.26 -3.59 -1.93
N SER A 107 5.82 -4.82 -1.67
CA SER A 107 5.67 -5.37 -0.32
C SER A 107 7.00 -5.35 0.45
N LYS A 108 8.06 -5.92 -0.13
CA LYS A 108 9.40 -5.94 0.48
C LYS A 108 9.95 -4.55 0.75
N ARG A 109 9.67 -3.58 -0.12
CA ARG A 109 10.10 -2.19 0.10
C ARG A 109 9.33 -1.52 1.24
N ILE A 110 8.03 -1.79 1.36
CA ILE A 110 7.22 -1.29 2.50
C ILE A 110 7.79 -1.83 3.81
N GLU A 111 8.09 -3.12 3.89
CA GLU A 111 8.74 -3.74 5.05
C GLU A 111 10.09 -3.08 5.36
N ARG A 112 10.94 -2.91 4.34
CA ARG A 112 12.23 -2.24 4.47
C ARG A 112 12.11 -0.81 5.00
N VAL A 113 11.12 -0.05 4.53
CA VAL A 113 10.87 1.32 5.04
C VAL A 113 10.48 1.29 6.51
N GLN A 114 9.67 0.33 6.94
CA GLN A 114 9.32 0.18 8.36
C GLN A 114 10.58 -0.08 9.19
N GLU A 115 11.45 -1.02 8.77
CA GLU A 115 12.71 -1.31 9.46
C GLU A 115 13.64 -0.09 9.53
N LEU A 116 13.84 0.60 8.41
CA LEU A 116 14.67 1.80 8.34
C LEU A 116 14.10 2.94 9.19
N SER A 117 12.77 3.06 9.28
CA SER A 117 12.11 4.06 10.13
C SER A 117 12.40 3.83 11.60
N VAL A 118 12.33 2.58 12.04
CA VAL A 118 12.66 2.20 13.42
C VAL A 118 14.13 2.45 13.72
N LEU A 119 15.03 2.09 12.79
CA LEU A 119 16.46 2.33 12.93
C LEU A 119 16.78 3.83 13.01
N SER A 120 16.20 4.64 12.12
CA SER A 120 16.34 6.10 12.12
C SER A 120 15.96 6.69 13.47
N ARG A 121 14.79 6.32 14.01
CA ARG A 121 14.33 6.76 15.34
C ARG A 121 15.26 6.33 16.47
N LYS A 122 15.79 5.10 16.43
CA LYS A 122 16.77 4.61 17.42
C LYS A 122 18.05 5.42 17.40
N LEU A 123 18.57 5.76 16.21
CA LEU A 123 19.75 6.60 16.05
C LEU A 123 19.50 8.04 16.52
N GLU A 124 18.32 8.60 16.25
CA GLU A 124 17.95 9.92 16.71
C GLU A 124 17.89 9.99 18.24
N VAL A 125 17.26 9.00 18.88
CA VAL A 125 17.23 8.91 20.35
C VAL A 125 18.65 8.76 20.91
N LYS A 126 19.48 7.88 20.33
CA LYS A 126 20.88 7.73 20.75
C LYS A 126 21.64 9.06 20.65
N LYS A 127 21.43 9.82 19.58
CA LYS A 127 22.02 11.17 19.41
C LYS A 127 21.56 12.11 20.54
N LYS A 128 20.27 12.13 20.88
CA LYS A 128 19.76 12.97 22.00
C LYS A 128 20.37 12.57 23.34
N LEU A 129 20.51 11.26 23.60
CA LEU A 129 21.10 10.73 24.83
C LEU A 129 22.60 11.05 25.00
N THR A 130 23.32 11.34 23.92
CA THR A 130 24.74 11.76 24.04
C THR A 130 24.91 13.15 24.64
N ASN A 131 23.86 13.98 24.66
CA ASN A 131 23.92 15.31 25.25
C ASN A 131 23.85 15.25 26.77
N LYS A 132 25.00 15.37 27.44
CA LYS A 132 25.11 15.36 28.91
C LYS A 132 24.40 16.54 29.59
N ASN A 133 24.20 17.65 28.88
CA ASN A 133 23.58 18.86 29.42
C ASN A 133 22.04 18.77 29.47
N ASP A 134 21.45 17.78 28.81
CA ASP A 134 20.00 17.60 28.70
C ASP A 134 19.63 16.11 28.86
N PRO A 135 19.92 15.51 30.03
CA PRO A 135 19.66 14.11 30.27
C PRO A 135 18.15 13.83 30.36
N PRO A 136 17.68 12.65 29.92
CA PRO A 136 16.29 12.27 30.08
C PRO A 136 15.94 12.14 31.57
N ALA A 137 14.73 12.56 31.94
CA ALA A 137 14.20 12.42 33.28
C ALA A 137 13.84 10.96 33.63
N ARG A 138 13.25 10.22 32.68
CA ARG A 138 12.87 8.80 32.87
C ARG A 138 12.73 8.08 31.52
N LEU A 139 13.03 6.78 31.52
CA LEU A 139 12.66 5.85 30.44
C LEU A 139 11.20 5.38 30.64
N LEU A 140 10.31 5.65 29.69
CA LEU A 140 8.93 5.15 29.74
C LEU A 140 8.78 3.77 29.12
N LYS A 141 9.40 3.56 27.95
CA LYS A 141 9.31 2.28 27.23
C LYS A 141 10.68 1.89 26.68
N PRO A 142 11.15 0.65 26.93
CA PRO A 142 12.41 0.18 26.39
C PRO A 142 12.32 0.01 24.87
N ALA A 143 13.48 -0.16 24.25
CA ALA A 143 13.58 -0.43 22.81
C ALA A 143 13.01 -1.82 22.50
N THR A 144 12.20 -1.92 21.45
CA THR A 144 11.74 -3.21 20.91
C THR A 144 12.23 -3.40 19.47
N LYS A 145 11.93 -4.55 18.86
CA LYS A 145 12.24 -4.76 17.43
C LYS A 145 11.48 -3.74 16.55
N THR A 146 10.25 -3.44 16.92
CA THR A 146 9.32 -2.59 16.16
C THR A 146 9.38 -1.12 16.53
N ASN A 147 9.84 -0.76 17.73
CA ASN A 147 9.81 0.63 18.20
C ASN A 147 11.15 1.06 18.82
N ALA A 148 11.48 2.33 18.65
CA ALA A 148 12.57 2.98 19.37
C ALA A 148 12.20 3.20 20.85
N PRO A 149 13.19 3.27 21.77
CA PRO A 149 12.92 3.55 23.17
C PRO A 149 12.34 4.95 23.36
N ILE A 150 11.39 5.08 24.29
CA ILE A 150 10.71 6.34 24.58
C ILE A 150 11.18 6.87 25.93
N TYR A 151 11.80 8.05 25.90
CA TYR A 151 12.25 8.78 27.08
C TYR A 151 11.40 10.03 27.28
N VAL A 152 11.30 10.47 28.53
CA VAL A 152 10.72 11.75 28.92
C VAL A 152 11.85 12.65 29.37
N TRP A 153 11.88 13.89 28.87
CA TRP A 153 12.79 14.94 29.32
C TRP A 153 12.12 15.83 30.35
N LYS A 154 12.92 16.53 31.14
CA LYS A 154 12.39 17.53 32.09
C LYS A 154 11.67 18.62 31.31
N LYS A 155 10.60 19.17 31.89
CA LYS A 155 9.82 20.26 31.30
C LYS A 155 10.56 21.59 31.50
N GLU A 156 11.70 21.73 30.84
CA GLU A 156 12.57 22.90 30.93
C GLU A 156 12.80 23.47 29.52
N ARG A 157 12.70 24.80 29.39
CA ARG A 157 12.99 25.47 28.12
C ARG A 157 14.49 25.46 27.89
N LYS A 158 14.92 25.04 26.69
CA LYS A 158 16.30 25.26 26.24
C LYS A 158 16.56 26.76 26.22
N ARG A 159 17.53 27.20 27.03
CA ARG A 159 17.91 28.61 27.08
C ARG A 159 18.57 29.02 25.78
#